data_AF-T1BEZ2-F1
#
_entry.id   AF-T1BEZ2-F1
#
_cell.length_a   1.000
_cell.length_b   1.000
_cell.length_c   1.000
_cell.angle_alpha   90.00
_cell.angle_beta   90.00
_cell.angle_gamma   90.00
#
_symmetry.space_group_name_H-M   'P 1'
#
loop_
_entity.id
_entity.type
_entity.pdbx_description
1 polymer ?
#
loop_
_entity_poly.entity_id
_entity_poly.type
_entity_poly.pdbx_seq_one_letter_code
_entity_poly.pdbx_strand_id
1 'polypeptide(L)'
;SGHGVVPLRDVADVKSSFAPVWTRATANGKPAVLIDVYQQPDGNTVQIINQTRAEMKKIKSKLPAGVAVKLWYNQGHVLMESAVSVRDAVIVGIVMAVLVLLVFLRNWKTTLMAAMVVPAALATTVLLLYLLNMSFNIMTLGGMAAAVGLIIDDAIVMIEHII
;
A
#
# COMPACT_ATOMS: atom_id res chain seq x y z
N SER A 1 -5.02 23.99 70.79
CA SER A 1 -5.31 22.71 70.13
C SER A 1 -4.73 22.75 68.72
N GLY A 2 -3.49 22.31 68.56
CA GLY A 2 -2.73 22.44 67.32
C GLY A 2 -3.11 21.34 66.33
N HIS A 3 -3.64 21.72 65.16
CA HIS A 3 -3.85 20.80 64.06
C HIS A 3 -2.49 20.39 63.48
N GLY A 4 -1.99 19.22 63.90
CA GLY A 4 -0.76 18.63 63.36
C GLY A 4 -0.99 18.20 61.92
N VAL A 5 -0.28 18.83 60.98
CA VAL A 5 -0.29 18.43 59.58
C VAL A 5 0.51 17.14 59.46
N VAL A 6 -0.14 16.04 59.09
CA VAL A 6 0.53 14.76 58.82
C VAL A 6 0.90 14.71 57.34
N PRO A 7 2.19 14.63 56.98
CA PRO A 7 2.60 14.53 55.59
C PRO A 7 2.27 13.16 55.00
N LEU A 8 1.88 13.12 53.73
CA LEU A 8 1.40 11.91 53.04
C LEU A 8 2.40 10.72 53.09
N ARG A 9 3.69 11.03 53.22
CA ARG A 9 4.77 10.03 53.37
C ARG A 9 4.69 9.22 54.68
N ASP A 10 4.01 9.73 55.71
CA ASP A 10 3.89 9.05 57.01
C ASP A 10 2.76 8.01 57.01
N VAL A 11 1.89 8.04 55.99
CA VAL A 11 0.73 7.14 55.86
C VAL A 11 0.74 6.32 54.56
N ALA A 12 1.59 6.66 53.59
CA ALA A 12 1.69 5.92 52.33
C ALA A 12 3.08 6.02 51.69
N ASP A 13 3.51 4.93 51.05
CA ASP A 13 4.71 4.89 50.21
C ASP A 13 4.35 5.36 48.79
N VAL A 14 4.68 6.61 48.48
CA VAL A 14 4.43 7.21 47.17
C VAL A 14 5.64 6.98 46.27
N LYS A 15 5.53 5.98 45.39
CA LYS A 15 6.51 5.73 44.33
C LYS A 15 5.93 6.16 42.99
N SER A 16 6.72 6.87 42.20
CA SER A 16 6.42 7.05 40.79
C SER A 16 6.62 5.69 40.11
N SER A 17 5.51 4.97 39.91
CA SER A 17 5.48 3.66 39.26
C SER A 17 4.80 3.78 37.91
N PHE A 18 5.21 2.94 36.97
CA PHE A 18 4.53 2.81 35.69
C PHE A 18 3.15 2.17 35.88
N ALA A 19 2.18 2.57 35.05
CA ALA A 19 0.85 1.96 35.03
C ALA A 19 0.99 0.43 34.79
N PRO A 20 0.16 -0.41 35.46
CA PRO A 20 0.25 -1.86 35.30
C PRO A 20 0.01 -2.22 33.83
N VAL A 21 1.06 -2.72 33.18
CA VAL A 21 1.01 -3.22 31.81
C VAL A 21 0.45 -4.64 31.86
N TRP A 22 -0.87 -4.78 31.69
CA TRP A 22 -1.55 -6.08 31.66
C TRP A 22 -1.24 -6.91 30.41
N THR A 23 -0.55 -6.32 29.42
CA THR A 23 -0.26 -6.94 28.13
C THR A 23 1.24 -6.98 27.88
N ARG A 24 1.85 -8.17 27.99
CA ARG A 24 3.28 -8.36 27.74
C ARG A 24 3.54 -8.41 26.23
N ALA A 25 3.93 -7.28 25.64
CA ALA A 25 4.43 -7.28 24.27
C ALA A 25 5.87 -7.80 24.24
N THR A 26 6.14 -8.80 23.40
CA THR A 26 7.50 -9.29 23.15
C THR A 26 7.76 -9.29 21.66
N ALA A 27 8.99 -8.94 21.28
CA ALA A 27 9.46 -9.06 19.91
C ALA A 27 10.65 -10.03 19.92
N ASN A 28 10.51 -11.18 19.26
CA ASN A 28 11.51 -12.26 19.26
C ASN A 28 11.99 -12.66 20.65
N GLY A 29 11.06 -12.83 21.60
CA GLY A 29 11.37 -13.25 22.98
C GLY A 29 12.02 -12.19 23.87
N LYS A 30 12.24 -10.97 23.37
CA LYS A 30 12.72 -9.82 24.17
C LYS A 30 11.53 -8.92 24.56
N PRO A 31 11.53 -8.33 25.77
CA PRO A 31 10.54 -7.32 26.15
C PRO A 31 10.51 -6.19 25.12
N ALA A 32 9.33 -5.86 24.62
CA ALA A 32 9.12 -4.85 23.61
C ALA A 32 7.93 -3.96 23.97
N VAL A 33 7.89 -2.77 23.38
CA VAL A 33 6.74 -1.88 23.43
C VAL A 33 6.12 -1.87 22.04
N LEU A 34 4.83 -2.19 21.96
CA LEU A 34 4.07 -2.07 20.72
C LEU A 34 3.60 -0.63 20.57
N ILE A 35 3.78 -0.07 19.38
CA ILE A 35 3.26 1.25 19.02
C ILE A 35 2.46 1.07 17.73
N ASP A 36 1.16 1.28 17.82
CA ASP A 36 0.25 1.19 16.67
C ASP A 36 0.05 2.58 16.06
N VAL A 37 0.22 2.67 14.74
CA VAL A 37 0.01 3.89 13.97
C VAL A 37 -1.20 3.68 13.08
N TYR A 38 -2.28 4.39 13.38
CA TYR A 38 -3.52 4.33 12.60
C TYR A 38 -3.54 5.45 11.55
N GLN A 39 -4.00 5.10 10.36
CA GLN A 39 -4.26 6.05 9.29
C GLN A 39 -5.58 6.80 9.58
N GLN A 40 -5.56 8.11 9.38
CA GLN A 40 -6.79 8.93 9.39
C GLN A 40 -7.61 8.67 8.12
N PRO A 41 -8.96 8.76 8.17
CA PRO A 41 -9.85 8.43 7.04
C PRO A 41 -9.48 9.11 5.70
N ASP A 42 -9.04 10.37 5.76
CA ASP A 42 -8.67 11.17 4.57
C ASP A 42 -7.15 11.18 4.30
N GLY A 43 -6.38 10.39 5.05
CA GLY A 43 -4.92 10.38 4.96
C GLY A 43 -4.43 9.58 3.76
N ASN A 44 -3.34 10.01 3.12
CA ASN A 44 -2.65 9.21 2.11
C ASN A 44 -1.72 8.19 2.80
N THR A 45 -2.00 6.90 2.67
CA THR A 45 -1.23 5.79 3.27
C THR A 45 0.27 5.88 2.96
N VAL A 46 0.64 6.17 1.72
CA VAL A 46 2.05 6.25 1.28
C VAL A 46 2.75 7.43 1.94
N GLN A 47 2.07 8.57 2.02
CA GLN A 47 2.60 9.76 2.65
C GLN A 47 2.79 9.56 4.16
N ILE A 48 1.81 8.95 4.85
CA ILE A 48 1.88 8.65 6.28
C ILE A 48 3.05 7.71 6.58
N ILE A 49 3.27 6.67 5.76
CA ILE A 49 4.40 5.75 5.93
C ILE A 49 5.74 6.48 5.76
N ASN A 50 5.86 7.33 4.74
CA ASN A 50 7.07 8.09 4.48
C ASN A 50 7.37 9.08 5.62
N GLN A 51 6.36 9.79 6.12
CA GLN A 51 6.48 10.70 7.26
C GLN A 51 6.85 9.95 8.54
N THR A 52 6.17 8.84 8.83
CA THR A 52 6.46 8.00 10.00
C THR A 52 7.89 7.49 9.95
N ARG A 53 8.36 7.01 8.79
CA ARG A 53 9.75 6.57 8.60
C ARG A 53 10.76 7.72 8.81
N ALA A 54 10.44 8.91 8.30
CA ALA A 54 11.29 10.09 8.46
C ALA A 54 11.42 10.52 9.93
N GLU A 55 10.30 10.61 10.66
CA GLU A 55 10.29 10.90 12.08
C GLU A 55 11.01 9.82 12.88
N MET A 56 10.82 8.55 12.50
CA MET A 56 11.49 7.44 13.19
C MET A 56 13.00 7.44 12.98
N LYS A 57 13.48 7.93 11.84
CA LYS A 57 14.91 8.17 11.61
C LYS A 57 15.47 9.26 12.52
N LYS A 58 14.72 10.35 12.77
CA LYS A 58 15.10 11.44 13.69
C LYS A 58 15.10 10.99 15.16
N ILE A 59 14.14 10.14 15.54
CA ILE A 59 14.05 9.61 16.91
C ILE A 59 15.16 8.58 17.14
N LYS A 60 15.51 7.77 16.13
CA LYS A 60 16.59 6.78 16.19
C LYS A 60 17.94 7.36 16.64
N SER A 61 18.26 8.59 16.23
CA SER A 61 19.49 9.28 16.69
C SER A 61 19.47 9.73 18.15
N LYS A 62 18.31 9.75 18.80
CA LYS A 62 18.14 10.17 20.21
C LYS A 62 17.90 8.99 21.16
N LEU A 63 17.83 7.77 20.63
CA LEU A 63 17.57 6.57 21.42
C LEU A 63 18.86 6.09 22.13
N PRO A 64 18.78 5.68 23.41
CA PRO A 64 19.92 5.14 24.14
C PRO A 64 20.44 3.84 23.51
N ALA A 65 21.73 3.58 23.68
CA ALA A 65 22.37 2.38 23.17
C ALA A 65 21.68 1.11 23.72
N GLY A 66 21.13 0.30 22.83
CA GLY A 66 20.41 -0.94 23.17
C GLY A 66 18.93 -0.96 22.82
N VAL A 67 18.31 0.20 22.52
CA VAL A 67 16.91 0.23 22.06
C VAL A 67 16.84 0.12 20.54
N ALA A 68 16.26 -0.98 20.05
CA ALA A 68 16.08 -1.24 18.62
C ALA A 68 14.60 -1.09 18.23
N VAL A 69 14.31 -0.12 17.37
CA VAL A 69 12.99 0.05 16.76
C VAL A 69 12.93 -0.76 15.47
N LYS A 70 11.96 -1.68 15.36
CA LYS A 70 11.68 -2.47 14.16
C LYS A 70 10.23 -2.29 13.75
N LEU A 71 9.98 -2.03 12.46
CA LEU A 71 8.63 -2.14 11.89
C LEU A 71 8.32 -3.62 11.71
N TRP A 72 7.34 -4.11 12.45
CA TRP A 72 6.87 -5.51 12.39
C TRP A 72 5.68 -5.69 11.45
N TYR A 73 4.81 -4.69 11.36
CA TYR A 73 3.63 -4.72 10.49
C TYR A 73 3.53 -3.41 9.71
N ASN A 74 3.56 -3.49 8.39
CA ASN A 74 3.40 -2.33 7.50
C ASN A 74 2.47 -2.70 6.34
N GLN A 75 1.18 -2.46 6.51
CA GLN A 75 0.17 -2.75 5.49
C GLN A 75 0.35 -1.93 4.20
N GLY A 76 0.89 -0.71 4.27
CA GLY A 76 1.09 0.07 3.03
C GLY A 76 2.33 -0.33 2.22
N HIS A 77 3.21 -1.21 2.73
CA HIS A 77 4.23 -1.84 1.89
C HIS A 77 3.58 -2.69 0.79
N VAL A 78 2.56 -3.48 1.16
CA VAL A 78 1.80 -4.32 0.23
C VAL A 78 1.09 -3.47 -0.82
N LEU A 79 0.55 -2.30 -0.42
CA LEU A 79 -0.10 -1.38 -1.35
C LEU A 79 0.89 -0.78 -2.36
N MET A 80 2.08 -0.36 -1.91
CA MET A 80 3.10 0.21 -2.79
C MET A 80 3.72 -0.84 -3.71
N GLU A 81 3.99 -2.05 -3.21
CA GLU A 81 4.43 -3.18 -4.03
C GLU A 81 3.38 -3.58 -5.06
N SER A 82 2.09 -3.57 -4.69
CA SER A 82 1.01 -3.87 -5.64
C SER A 82 0.94 -2.83 -6.76
N ALA A 83 1.08 -1.54 -6.45
CA ALA A 83 1.09 -0.49 -7.47
C ALA A 83 2.28 -0.62 -8.44
N VAL A 84 3.48 -0.93 -7.92
CA VAL A 84 4.67 -1.18 -8.75
C VAL A 84 4.49 -2.44 -9.59
N SER A 85 3.99 -3.52 -9.01
CA SER A 85 3.72 -4.78 -9.71
C SER A 85 2.71 -4.60 -10.85
N VAL A 86 1.63 -3.85 -10.62
CA VAL A 86 0.65 -3.52 -11.67
C VAL A 86 1.31 -2.71 -12.79
N ARG A 87 2.11 -1.69 -12.44
CA ARG A 87 2.84 -0.89 -13.44
C ARG A 87 3.75 -1.77 -14.29
N ASP A 88 4.53 -2.63 -13.66
CA ASP A 88 5.49 -3.50 -14.35
C ASP A 88 4.76 -4.52 -15.23
N ALA A 89 3.65 -5.10 -14.75
CA ALA A 89 2.79 -5.98 -15.53
C ALA A 89 2.18 -5.28 -16.75
N VAL A 90 1.73 -4.03 -16.61
CA VAL A 90 1.20 -3.23 -17.73
C VAL A 90 2.29 -2.98 -18.77
N ILE A 91 3.52 -2.61 -18.35
CA ILE A 91 4.63 -2.37 -19.27
C ILE A 91 4.99 -3.65 -20.04
N VAL A 92 5.16 -4.76 -19.33
CA VAL A 92 5.47 -6.07 -19.95
C VAL A 92 4.35 -6.49 -20.90
N GLY A 93 3.09 -6.29 -20.49
CA GLY A 93 1.91 -6.57 -21.32
C GLY A 93 1.88 -5.76 -22.61
N ILE A 94 2.15 -4.45 -22.55
CA ILE A 94 2.23 -3.58 -23.74
C ILE A 94 3.34 -4.05 -24.68
N VAL A 95 4.53 -4.35 -24.15
CA VAL A 95 5.66 -4.80 -24.98
C VAL A 95 5.34 -6.12 -25.68
N MET A 96 4.76 -7.08 -24.94
CA MET A 96 4.35 -8.36 -25.52
C MET A 96 3.24 -8.20 -26.57
N ALA A 97 2.23 -7.38 -26.29
CA ALA A 97 1.17 -7.09 -27.23
C ALA A 97 1.72 -6.49 -28.54
N VAL A 98 2.60 -5.49 -28.45
CA VAL A 98 3.24 -4.87 -29.62
C VAL A 98 4.03 -5.90 -30.42
N LEU A 99 4.81 -6.78 -29.76
CA LEU A 99 5.58 -7.82 -30.45
C LEU A 99 4.69 -8.80 -31.20
N VAL A 100 3.66 -9.33 -30.56
CA VAL A 100 2.73 -10.29 -31.18
C VAL A 100 2.00 -9.63 -32.36
N LEU A 101 1.48 -8.42 -32.16
CA LEU A 101 0.78 -7.68 -33.20
C LEU A 101 1.69 -7.32 -34.38
N LEU A 102 2.97 -7.01 -34.14
CA LEU A 102 3.93 -6.73 -35.21
C LEU A 102 4.21 -7.96 -36.07
N VAL A 103 4.33 -9.14 -35.44
CA VAL A 103 4.55 -10.41 -36.14
C VAL A 103 3.34 -10.78 -37.00
N PHE A 104 2.12 -10.56 -36.50
CA PHE A 104 0.89 -10.90 -37.22
C PHE A 104 0.50 -9.89 -38.30
N LEU A 105 0.48 -8.59 -37.98
CA LEU A 105 -0.06 -7.56 -38.87
C LEU A 105 0.98 -7.04 -39.88
N ARG A 106 2.28 -7.16 -39.57
CA ARG A 106 3.40 -6.66 -40.39
C ARG A 106 3.25 -5.19 -40.81
N ASN A 107 2.38 -4.43 -40.12
CA ASN A 107 2.02 -3.06 -40.39
C ASN A 107 1.99 -2.26 -39.08
N TRP A 108 2.97 -1.37 -38.92
CA TRP A 108 3.24 -0.64 -37.68
C TRP A 108 2.08 0.27 -37.24
N LYS A 109 1.27 0.79 -38.17
CA LYS A 109 0.17 1.71 -37.84
C LYS A 109 -0.98 1.01 -37.12
N THR A 110 -1.37 -0.17 -37.58
CA THR A 110 -2.45 -0.97 -36.99
C THR A 110 -2.02 -1.62 -35.68
N THR A 111 -0.77 -2.06 -35.58
CA THR A 111 -0.17 -2.52 -34.31
C THR A 111 -0.22 -1.45 -33.22
N LEU A 112 0.10 -0.20 -33.52
CA LEU A 112 0.06 0.91 -32.56
C LEU A 112 -1.36 1.23 -32.09
N MET A 113 -2.35 1.17 -32.99
CA MET A 113 -3.75 1.39 -32.63
C MET A 113 -4.23 0.33 -31.62
N ALA A 114 -4.02 -0.96 -31.92
CA ALA A 114 -4.39 -2.04 -31.01
C ALA A 114 -3.61 -1.97 -29.67
N ALA A 115 -2.32 -1.64 -29.70
CA ALA A 115 -1.51 -1.50 -28.51
C ALA A 115 -1.95 -0.35 -27.59
N MET A 116 -2.52 0.73 -28.12
CA MET A 116 -3.05 1.85 -27.31
C MET A 116 -4.44 1.59 -26.73
N VAL A 117 -5.23 0.69 -27.33
CA VAL A 117 -6.56 0.33 -26.82
C VAL A 117 -6.48 -0.32 -25.44
N VAL A 118 -5.49 -1.19 -25.20
CA VAL A 118 -5.35 -1.93 -23.93
C VAL A 118 -5.09 -1.00 -22.73
N PRO A 119 -4.09 -0.09 -22.76
CA PRO A 119 -3.88 0.89 -21.69
C PRO A 119 -5.08 1.82 -21.50
N ALA A 120 -5.72 2.26 -22.58
CA ALA A 120 -6.87 3.14 -22.52
C ALA A 120 -8.08 2.47 -21.83
N ALA A 121 -8.36 1.21 -22.15
CA ALA A 121 -9.43 0.42 -21.52
C ALA A 121 -9.19 0.20 -20.02
N LEU A 122 -7.95 -0.16 -19.64
CA LEU A 122 -7.56 -0.33 -18.24
C LEU A 122 -7.66 0.99 -17.45
N ALA A 123 -7.15 2.09 -18.01
CA ALA A 123 -7.22 3.41 -17.39
C ALA A 123 -8.67 3.84 -17.17
N THR A 124 -9.55 3.62 -18.17
CA THR A 124 -10.97 3.94 -18.08
C THR A 124 -11.65 3.10 -17.00
N THR A 125 -11.31 1.82 -16.88
CA THR A 125 -11.90 0.93 -15.87
C THR A 125 -11.47 1.32 -14.45
N VAL A 126 -10.20 1.66 -14.24
CA VAL A 126 -9.70 2.17 -12.95
C VAL A 126 -10.39 3.50 -12.59
N LEU A 127 -10.58 4.39 -13.57
CA LEU A 127 -11.29 5.65 -13.37
C LEU A 127 -12.74 5.41 -12.95
N LEU A 128 -13.45 4.48 -13.59
CA LEU A 128 -14.82 4.12 -13.23
C LEU A 128 -14.90 3.47 -11.84
N LEU A 129 -13.97 2.58 -11.49
CA LEU A 129 -13.90 2.00 -10.15
C LEU A 129 -13.72 3.09 -9.09
N TYR A 130 -12.87 4.09 -9.38
CA TYR A 130 -12.67 5.24 -8.49
C TYR A 130 -13.94 6.08 -8.36
N LEU A 131 -14.63 6.39 -9.46
CA LEU A 131 -15.88 7.17 -9.45
C LEU A 131 -17.05 6.45 -8.74
N LEU A 132 -17.07 5.12 -8.79
CA LEU A 132 -18.09 4.28 -8.16
C LEU A 132 -17.73 3.89 -6.71
N ASN A 133 -16.64 4.42 -6.15
CA ASN A 133 -16.09 4.05 -4.84
C ASN A 133 -15.90 2.53 -4.66
N MET A 134 -15.58 1.82 -5.75
CA MET A 134 -15.34 0.38 -5.73
C MET A 134 -13.87 0.10 -5.41
N SER A 135 -13.62 -0.97 -4.65
CA SER A 135 -12.26 -1.37 -4.28
C SER A 135 -11.57 -2.12 -5.42
N PHE A 136 -10.28 -1.82 -5.62
CA PHE A 136 -9.40 -2.58 -6.52
C PHE A 136 -8.97 -3.87 -5.78
N ASN A 137 -9.66 -4.97 -6.07
CA ASN A 137 -9.47 -6.27 -5.42
C ASN A 137 -9.33 -7.40 -6.46
N ILE A 138 -9.04 -8.62 -5.99
CA ILE A 138 -8.81 -9.81 -6.85
C ILE A 138 -10.00 -10.10 -7.77
N MET A 139 -11.24 -9.90 -7.31
CA MET A 139 -12.44 -10.09 -8.12
C MET A 139 -12.52 -9.06 -9.25
N THR A 140 -12.27 -7.78 -8.96
CA THR A 140 -12.22 -6.73 -9.99
C THR A 140 -11.07 -6.94 -10.98
N LEU A 141 -9.90 -7.39 -10.51
CA LEU A 141 -8.74 -7.74 -11.34
C LEU A 141 -9.06 -8.89 -12.30
N GLY A 142 -9.74 -9.94 -11.82
CA GLY A 142 -10.19 -11.05 -12.66
C GLY A 142 -11.17 -10.59 -13.74
N GLY A 143 -12.13 -9.73 -13.38
CA GLY A 143 -13.06 -9.13 -14.33
C GLY A 143 -12.35 -8.27 -15.39
N MET A 144 -11.40 -7.43 -14.98
CA MET A 144 -10.59 -6.61 -15.90
C MET A 144 -9.77 -7.48 -16.86
N ALA A 145 -9.14 -8.55 -16.36
CA ALA A 145 -8.36 -9.46 -17.21
C ALA A 145 -9.23 -10.14 -18.28
N ALA A 146 -10.43 -10.60 -17.92
CA ALA A 146 -11.38 -11.18 -18.86
C ALA A 146 -11.88 -10.16 -19.90
N ALA A 147 -12.23 -8.95 -19.45
CA ALA A 147 -12.70 -7.87 -20.32
C ALA A 147 -11.64 -7.41 -21.32
N VAL A 148 -10.36 -7.30 -20.89
CA VAL A 148 -9.26 -6.95 -21.79
C VAL A 148 -9.09 -8.00 -22.90
N GLY A 149 -9.25 -9.28 -22.58
CA GLY A 149 -9.20 -10.35 -23.60
C GLY A 149 -10.27 -10.17 -24.68
N LEU A 150 -11.51 -9.90 -24.28
CA LEU A 150 -12.62 -9.64 -25.21
C LEU A 150 -12.37 -8.40 -26.09
N ILE A 151 -11.94 -7.30 -25.48
CA ILE A 151 -11.68 -6.04 -26.20
C ILE A 151 -10.56 -6.20 -27.23
N ILE A 152 -9.52 -6.94 -26.90
CA ILE A 152 -8.41 -7.21 -27.84
C ILE A 152 -8.90 -8.03 -29.02
N ASP A 153 -9.74 -9.05 -28.78
CA ASP A 153 -10.29 -9.88 -29.85
C ASP A 153 -11.13 -9.04 -30.83
N ASP A 154 -12.06 -8.24 -30.29
CA ASP A 154 -12.89 -7.31 -31.09
C ASP A 154 -12.03 -6.30 -31.87
N ALA A 155 -11.00 -5.73 -31.23
CA ALA A 155 -10.11 -4.76 -31.86
C ALA A 155 -9.28 -5.38 -32.99
N ILE A 156 -8.82 -6.63 -32.83
CA ILE A 156 -8.07 -7.36 -33.86
C ILE A 156 -8.99 -7.69 -35.03
N VAL A 157 -10.19 -8.23 -34.78
CA VAL A 157 -11.16 -8.57 -35.84
C VAL A 157 -11.56 -7.34 -36.66
N MET A 158 -11.80 -6.20 -36.02
CA MET A 158 -12.08 -4.93 -36.71
C MET A 158 -10.91 -4.48 -37.59
N ILE A 159 -9.68 -4.58 -37.07
CA ILE A 159 -8.48 -4.19 -37.83
C ILE A 159 -8.27 -5.12 -39.02
N GLU A 160 -8.45 -6.44 -38.85
CA GLU A 160 -8.33 -7.42 -39.93
C GLU A 160 -9.37 -7.18 -41.03
N HIS A 161 -10.59 -6.76 -40.68
CA HIS A 161 -11.63 -6.45 -41.67
C HIS A 161 -11.41 -5.12 -42.42
N ILE A 162 -10.62 -4.19 -41.85
CA ILE A 162 -10.32 -2.89 -42.47
C ILE A 162 -9.13 -2.97 -43.45
N ILE A 163 -8.23 -3.94 -43.27
CA ILE A 163 -7.04 -4.19 -44.12
C ILE A 163 -7.43 -5.05 -45.33
#